data_AF-A0A1M6MAU8-F1
#
_entry.id   AF-A0A1M6MAU8-F1
#
_cell.length_a   1.000
_cell.length_b   1.000
_cell.length_c   1.000
_cell.angle_alpha   90.00
_cell.angle_beta   90.00
_cell.angle_gamma   90.00
#
_symmetry.space_group_name_H-M   'P 1'
#
loop_
_entity.id
_entity.type
_entity.pdbx_description
1 polymer ?
#
loop_
_entity_poly.entity_id
_entity_poly.type
_entity_poly.pdbx_seq_one_letter_code
_entity_poly.pdbx_strand_id
1 'polypeptide(L)'
;MELMYAFTDESGNHGFNFESEGVSTYFIVTAILVTENNLSIVENEIEGVRKKYFQTGEMKSSSVGKNHKRRNAVLREVLNSDFKVFSIVVDKQKIYEDSGLMYKESFYKFVNNLVHKELRYAFKKLVVCADEIGGNEYMKGFCKYVKEKEDIPDLFGEREFYFENSKSSILIQLADFISGTLAYVYERDKQDEAPDYIKMLDKKIIRIEQFPKSISQYVVEKGGISDEYDIEISNICLRHIQGFLHKYEEAADEERIYQVIVLKYMCFRFLNNDTRKYISTKELIGNLRYRTGKAVSMQFFRTRIIAKLRDEGVIIASSPKGYKIPSKVEELYDFINHGTTIIMPMLARLKKCRDNIKIGTNGELDLFNNSEYKTLKEFFDI
;
A
#
# COMPACT_ATOMS: atom_id res chain seq x y z
N MET A 1 19.35 25.21 -7.84
CA MET A 1 18.76 23.85 -7.89
C MET A 1 18.22 23.68 -9.27
N GLU A 2 18.61 22.61 -9.94
CA GLU A 2 18.30 22.35 -11.34
C GLU A 2 16.84 21.89 -11.49
N LEU A 3 16.13 22.39 -12.51
CA LEU A 3 14.76 21.99 -12.81
C LEU A 3 14.76 20.57 -13.39
N MET A 4 13.82 19.74 -12.93
CA MET A 4 13.67 18.37 -13.43
C MET A 4 12.34 18.20 -14.16
N TYR A 5 12.37 17.47 -15.27
CA TYR A 5 11.19 17.11 -16.07
C TYR A 5 10.83 15.64 -15.83
N ALA A 6 9.55 15.38 -15.56
CA ALA A 6 8.98 14.05 -15.38
C ALA A 6 7.97 13.75 -16.49
N PHE A 7 8.33 12.89 -17.44
CA PHE A 7 7.45 12.42 -18.51
C PHE A 7 6.74 11.14 -18.09
N THR A 8 5.42 11.16 -17.96
CA THR A 8 4.66 10.03 -17.39
C THR A 8 3.76 9.35 -18.42
N ASP A 9 3.74 8.02 -18.40
CA ASP A 9 2.77 7.21 -19.16
C ASP A 9 2.34 5.95 -18.37
N GLU A 10 1.20 5.36 -18.70
CA GLU A 10 0.67 4.15 -18.06
C GLU A 10 0.64 2.92 -18.96
N SER A 11 0.70 1.75 -18.33
CA SER A 11 0.46 0.46 -18.97
C SER A 11 -0.46 -0.39 -18.11
N GLY A 12 -1.46 -1.01 -18.74
CA GLY A 12 -2.49 -1.81 -18.07
C GLY A 12 -3.86 -1.13 -18.06
N ASN A 13 -4.89 -1.93 -17.84
CA ASN A 13 -6.28 -1.49 -17.75
C ASN A 13 -6.81 -1.56 -16.32
N HIS A 14 -7.96 -0.92 -16.07
CA HIS A 14 -8.60 -0.93 -14.74
C HIS A 14 -9.43 -2.19 -14.44
N GLY A 15 -9.62 -3.10 -15.41
CA GLY A 15 -10.45 -4.29 -15.22
C GLY A 15 -9.98 -5.17 -14.05
N PHE A 16 -10.94 -5.65 -13.24
CA PHE A 16 -10.72 -6.61 -12.15
C PHE A 16 -11.20 -8.04 -12.52
N ASN A 17 -11.80 -8.22 -13.71
CA ASN A 17 -12.18 -9.54 -14.20
C ASN A 17 -10.99 -10.23 -14.86
N PHE A 18 -10.13 -10.85 -14.06
CA PHE A 18 -8.90 -11.50 -14.53
C PHE A 18 -9.14 -12.76 -15.38
N GLU A 19 -10.38 -13.25 -15.48
CA GLU A 19 -10.75 -14.36 -16.36
C GLU A 19 -11.09 -13.92 -17.80
N SER A 20 -11.26 -12.62 -18.03
CA SER A 20 -11.56 -12.07 -19.36
C SER A 20 -10.29 -11.77 -20.16
N GLU A 21 -10.25 -12.18 -21.43
CA GLU A 21 -9.16 -11.84 -22.36
C GLU A 21 -8.96 -10.32 -22.42
N GLY A 22 -7.72 -9.87 -22.18
CA GLY A 22 -7.32 -8.46 -22.23
C GLY A 22 -7.36 -7.72 -20.90
N VAL A 23 -7.74 -8.36 -19.78
CA VAL A 23 -7.62 -7.75 -18.44
C VAL A 23 -6.22 -7.96 -17.88
N SER A 24 -5.43 -6.89 -17.83
CA SER A 24 -4.11 -6.89 -17.19
C SER A 24 -4.21 -7.27 -15.71
N THR A 25 -3.22 -7.95 -15.15
CA THR A 25 -3.17 -8.22 -13.70
C THR A 25 -2.48 -7.09 -12.94
N TYR A 26 -1.63 -6.32 -13.63
CA TYR A 26 -0.88 -5.20 -13.08
C TYR A 26 -1.28 -3.90 -13.76
N PHE A 27 -1.21 -2.81 -13.02
CA PHE A 27 -1.31 -1.45 -13.53
C PHE A 27 0.00 -0.72 -13.22
N ILE A 28 0.73 -0.30 -14.25
CA ILE A 28 2.07 0.26 -14.14
C ILE A 28 2.04 1.70 -14.62
N VAL A 29 2.56 2.61 -13.80
CA VAL A 29 2.78 4.01 -14.18
C VAL A 29 4.27 4.25 -14.17
N THR A 30 4.82 4.74 -15.28
CA THR A 30 6.25 5.01 -15.41
C THR A 30 6.48 6.49 -15.67
N ALA A 31 7.42 7.06 -14.93
CA ALA A 31 7.91 8.42 -15.07
C ALA A 31 9.38 8.40 -15.51
N ILE A 32 9.69 9.12 -16.57
CA ILE A 32 11.06 9.35 -17.04
C ILE A 32 11.51 10.71 -16.56
N LEU A 33 12.65 10.73 -15.87
CA LEU A 33 13.20 11.89 -15.22
C LEU A 33 14.43 12.37 -15.97
N VAL A 34 14.43 13.64 -16.37
CA VAL A 34 15.50 14.30 -17.13
C VAL A 34 15.75 15.69 -16.55
N THR A 35 17.01 16.10 -16.40
CA THR A 35 17.35 17.48 -16.01
C THR A 35 17.16 18.43 -17.19
N GLU A 36 16.80 19.68 -16.92
CA GLU A 36 16.60 20.71 -17.95
C GLU A 36 17.80 20.83 -18.91
N ASN A 37 19.03 20.79 -18.38
CA ASN A 37 20.26 20.89 -19.19
C ASN A 37 20.43 19.74 -20.19
N ASN A 38 19.93 18.54 -19.86
CA ASN A 38 20.08 17.35 -20.69
C ASN A 38 18.85 17.10 -21.57
N LEU A 39 17.76 17.86 -21.40
CA LEU A 39 16.48 17.63 -22.07
C LEU A 39 16.63 17.53 -23.59
N SER A 40 17.21 18.55 -24.22
CA SER A 40 17.38 18.57 -25.68
C SER A 40 18.35 17.51 -26.19
N ILE A 41 19.34 17.10 -25.39
CA ILE A 41 20.29 16.06 -25.77
C ILE A 41 19.57 14.71 -25.82
N VAL A 42 18.86 14.38 -24.73
CA VAL A 42 18.12 13.12 -24.61
C VAL A 42 17.02 13.06 -25.67
N GLU A 43 16.29 14.15 -25.92
CA GLU A 43 15.27 14.18 -26.98
C GLU A 43 15.86 13.85 -28.36
N ASN A 44 17.02 14.41 -28.71
CA ASN A 44 17.68 14.14 -29.98
C ASN A 44 18.21 12.70 -30.08
N GLU A 45 18.78 12.16 -29.00
CA GLU A 45 19.27 10.78 -28.94
C GLU A 45 18.11 9.78 -29.12
N ILE A 46 17.01 9.98 -28.39
CA ILE A 46 15.83 9.11 -28.48
C ILE A 46 15.13 9.25 -29.83
N GLU A 47 15.04 10.45 -30.40
CA GLU A 47 14.51 10.65 -31.76
C GLU A 47 15.39 9.95 -32.81
N GLY A 48 16.71 9.90 -32.62
CA GLY A 48 17.63 9.10 -33.43
C GLY A 48 17.32 7.61 -33.37
N VAL A 49 17.08 7.08 -32.17
CA VAL A 49 16.66 5.68 -31.96
C VAL A 49 15.31 5.41 -32.60
N ARG A 50 14.33 6.32 -32.43
CA ARG A 50 13.02 6.21 -33.08
C ARG A 50 13.14 6.13 -34.59
N LYS A 51 13.89 7.04 -35.23
CA LYS A 51 14.09 7.01 -36.68
C LYS A 51 14.74 5.71 -37.15
N LYS A 52 15.68 5.18 -36.38
CA LYS A 52 16.39 3.94 -36.71
C LYS A 52 15.51 2.69 -36.63
N TYR A 53 14.70 2.57 -35.58
CA TYR A 53 13.93 1.35 -35.32
C TYR A 53 12.46 1.43 -35.71
N PHE A 54 11.89 2.63 -35.78
CA PHE A 54 10.47 2.88 -36.03
C PHE A 54 10.24 3.77 -37.26
N GLN A 55 11.30 4.31 -37.89
CA GLN A 55 11.23 5.14 -39.08
C GLN A 55 10.34 6.37 -38.86
N THR A 56 9.17 6.41 -39.51
CA THR A 56 8.15 7.47 -39.35
C THR A 56 7.11 7.15 -38.27
N GLY A 57 7.09 5.91 -37.77
CA GLY A 57 6.15 5.46 -36.74
C GLY A 57 6.46 6.01 -35.35
N GLU A 58 5.43 6.08 -34.51
CA GLU A 58 5.58 6.37 -33.08
C GLU A 58 6.23 5.20 -32.36
N MET A 59 7.05 5.50 -31.34
CA MET A 59 7.72 4.50 -30.51
C MET A 59 6.72 3.89 -29.50
N LYS A 60 5.83 3.04 -29.99
CA LYS A 60 4.82 2.35 -29.15
C LYS A 60 5.26 0.95 -28.76
N SER A 61 5.05 0.59 -27.50
CA SER A 61 5.30 -0.77 -27.01
C SER A 61 4.48 -1.83 -27.75
N SER A 62 3.24 -1.47 -28.14
CA SER A 62 2.33 -2.33 -28.90
C SER A 62 2.85 -2.68 -30.29
N SER A 63 3.54 -1.74 -30.95
CA SER A 63 4.13 -1.94 -32.28
C SER A 63 5.29 -2.96 -32.30
N VAL A 64 5.98 -3.15 -31.17
CA VAL A 64 7.05 -4.16 -31.05
C VAL A 64 6.51 -5.51 -30.59
N GLY A 65 5.42 -5.53 -29.82
CA GLY A 65 4.74 -6.75 -29.37
C GLY A 65 5.69 -7.72 -28.64
N LYS A 66 5.54 -9.02 -28.93
CA LYS A 66 6.34 -10.13 -28.36
C LYS A 66 7.75 -10.27 -28.96
N ASN A 67 8.21 -9.35 -29.82
CA ASN A 67 9.54 -9.46 -30.42
C ASN A 67 10.63 -8.98 -29.45
N HIS A 68 11.00 -9.85 -28.50
CA HIS A 68 11.99 -9.55 -27.45
C HIS A 68 13.38 -9.21 -28.02
N LYS A 69 13.77 -9.76 -29.18
CA LYS A 69 15.03 -9.41 -29.85
C LYS A 69 15.06 -7.94 -30.28
N ARG A 70 13.98 -7.47 -30.92
CA ARG A 70 13.85 -6.06 -31.32
C ARG A 70 13.74 -5.14 -30.11
N ARG A 71 13.00 -5.55 -29.07
CA ARG A 71 12.88 -4.80 -27.81
C ARG A 71 14.23 -4.61 -27.12
N ASN A 72 15.03 -5.67 -27.02
CA ASN A 72 16.39 -5.60 -26.47
C ASN A 72 17.33 -4.69 -27.27
N ALA A 73 17.24 -4.69 -28.59
CA ALA A 73 18.06 -3.81 -29.43
C ALA A 73 17.72 -2.33 -29.17
N VAL A 74 16.43 -1.99 -29.14
CA VAL A 74 15.97 -0.63 -28.82
C VAL A 74 16.40 -0.23 -27.41
N LEU A 75 16.16 -1.08 -26.39
CA LEU A 75 16.53 -0.78 -25.00
C LEU A 75 18.02 -0.50 -24.84
N ARG A 76 18.90 -1.27 -25.49
CA ARG A 76 20.36 -1.06 -25.39
C ARG A 76 20.79 0.31 -25.92
N GLU A 77 20.18 0.80 -26.99
CA GLU A 77 20.52 2.12 -27.55
C GLU A 77 19.92 3.25 -26.72
N VAL A 78 18.66 3.09 -26.30
CA VAL A 78 17.99 4.02 -25.39
C VAL A 78 18.80 4.19 -24.10
N LEU A 79 19.25 3.10 -23.48
CA LEU A 79 19.97 3.10 -22.19
C LEU A 79 21.28 3.90 -22.19
N ASN A 80 21.84 4.24 -23.35
CA ASN A 80 23.01 5.11 -23.45
C ASN A 80 22.69 6.58 -23.11
N SER A 81 21.44 6.99 -23.28
CA SER A 81 20.98 8.36 -23.06
C SER A 81 20.89 8.68 -21.57
N ASP A 82 21.09 9.94 -21.17
CA ASP A 82 21.12 10.33 -19.75
C ASP A 82 19.75 10.67 -19.15
N PHE A 83 18.89 9.65 -19.03
CA PHE A 83 17.64 9.74 -18.28
C PHE A 83 17.63 8.76 -17.10
N LYS A 84 16.65 8.96 -16.21
CA LYS A 84 16.36 8.06 -15.09
C LYS A 84 14.91 7.60 -15.13
N VAL A 85 14.62 6.44 -14.53
CA VAL A 85 13.28 5.83 -14.54
C VAL A 85 12.76 5.68 -13.12
N PHE A 86 11.52 6.12 -12.91
CA PHE A 86 10.74 5.84 -11.71
C PHE A 86 9.44 5.14 -12.13
N SER A 87 9.09 4.02 -11.49
CA SER A 87 7.86 3.30 -11.83
C SER A 87 7.08 2.93 -10.58
N ILE A 88 5.77 3.03 -10.65
CA ILE A 88 4.83 2.48 -9.67
C ILE A 88 4.14 1.28 -10.31
N VAL A 89 4.25 0.12 -9.65
CA VAL A 89 3.66 -1.14 -10.09
C VAL A 89 2.55 -1.52 -9.11
N VAL A 90 1.32 -1.50 -9.60
CA VAL A 90 0.13 -1.86 -8.82
C VAL A 90 -0.32 -3.28 -9.17
N ASP A 91 -0.17 -4.20 -8.24
CA ASP A 91 -0.71 -5.56 -8.30
C ASP A 91 -2.21 -5.53 -7.96
N LYS A 92 -3.07 -5.65 -8.97
CA LYS A 92 -4.53 -5.58 -8.77
C LYS A 92 -5.09 -6.82 -8.10
N GLN A 93 -4.39 -7.97 -8.15
CA GLN A 93 -4.85 -9.22 -7.53
C GLN A 93 -4.81 -9.14 -6.00
N LYS A 94 -3.94 -8.27 -5.47
CA LYS A 94 -3.78 -8.05 -4.02
C LYS A 94 -4.63 -6.90 -3.47
N ILE A 95 -5.36 -6.18 -4.32
CA ILE A 95 -6.25 -5.09 -3.90
C ILE A 95 -7.49 -5.68 -3.23
N TYR A 96 -7.78 -5.22 -2.02
CA TYR A 96 -8.96 -5.66 -1.29
C TYR A 96 -10.20 -4.96 -1.84
N GLU A 97 -11.25 -5.72 -2.15
CA GLU A 97 -12.43 -5.22 -2.85
C GLU A 97 -13.20 -4.11 -2.10
N ASP A 98 -13.08 -4.08 -0.77
CA ASP A 98 -13.69 -3.11 0.13
C ASP A 98 -12.82 -1.86 0.38
N SER A 99 -11.64 -1.78 -0.23
CA SER A 99 -10.77 -0.60 -0.16
C SER A 99 -11.36 0.63 -0.87
N GLY A 100 -12.45 0.46 -1.64
CA GLY A 100 -13.00 1.46 -2.55
C GLY A 100 -12.18 1.63 -3.83
N LEU A 101 -11.02 0.97 -3.94
CA LEU A 101 -10.15 0.99 -5.12
C LEU A 101 -10.65 0.08 -6.25
N MET A 102 -11.74 -0.65 -6.03
CA MET A 102 -12.47 -1.36 -7.10
C MET A 102 -13.17 -0.40 -8.05
N TYR A 103 -13.50 0.81 -7.59
CA TYR A 103 -14.11 1.84 -8.45
C TYR A 103 -13.02 2.57 -9.25
N LYS A 104 -13.23 2.69 -10.56
CA LYS A 104 -12.30 3.30 -11.52
C LYS A 104 -11.81 4.67 -11.09
N GLU A 105 -12.72 5.56 -10.73
CA GLU A 105 -12.36 6.92 -10.29
C GLU A 105 -11.52 6.93 -9.02
N SER A 106 -11.87 6.09 -8.04
CA SER A 106 -11.19 6.02 -6.75
C SER A 106 -9.79 5.42 -6.90
N PHE A 107 -9.66 4.39 -7.76
CA PHE A 107 -8.38 3.81 -8.12
C PHE A 107 -7.45 4.84 -8.78
N TYR A 108 -7.93 5.52 -9.83
CA TYR A 108 -7.15 6.53 -10.53
C TYR A 108 -6.74 7.68 -9.61
N LYS A 109 -7.66 8.20 -8.79
CA LYS A 109 -7.33 9.22 -7.78
C LYS A 109 -6.27 8.73 -6.79
N PHE A 110 -6.32 7.47 -6.37
CA PHE A 110 -5.35 6.88 -5.46
C PHE A 110 -3.97 6.78 -6.09
N VAL A 111 -3.87 6.20 -7.30
CA VAL A 111 -2.59 6.05 -8.01
C VAL A 111 -2.01 7.43 -8.36
N ASN A 112 -2.84 8.38 -8.79
CA ASN A 112 -2.44 9.78 -9.03
C ASN A 112 -1.80 10.40 -7.77
N ASN A 113 -2.45 10.24 -6.62
CA ASN A 113 -1.92 10.74 -5.35
C ASN A 113 -0.61 10.06 -4.95
N LEU A 114 -0.46 8.76 -5.22
CA LEU A 114 0.76 8.01 -4.94
C LEU A 114 1.94 8.52 -5.79
N VAL A 115 1.76 8.58 -7.11
CA VAL A 115 2.76 9.12 -8.06
C VAL A 115 3.14 10.55 -7.68
N HIS A 116 2.15 11.41 -7.46
CA HIS A 116 2.36 12.80 -7.10
C HIS A 116 3.13 12.95 -5.78
N LYS A 117 2.80 12.17 -4.75
CA LYS A 117 3.46 12.25 -3.44
C LYS A 117 4.93 11.84 -3.52
N GLU A 118 5.24 10.76 -4.24
CA GLU A 118 6.62 10.29 -4.40
C GLU A 118 7.46 11.29 -5.20
N LEU A 119 6.93 11.80 -6.32
CA LEU A 119 7.63 12.80 -7.13
C LEU A 119 7.86 14.11 -6.37
N ARG A 120 6.85 14.61 -5.64
CA ARG A 120 6.93 15.85 -4.87
C ARG A 120 7.87 15.73 -3.66
N TYR A 121 7.97 14.55 -3.05
CA TYR A 121 8.92 14.33 -1.96
C TYR A 121 10.37 14.27 -2.47
N ALA A 122 10.58 13.70 -3.66
CA ALA A 122 11.90 13.52 -4.22
C ALA A 122 12.52 14.81 -4.81
N PHE A 123 11.70 15.70 -5.38
CA PHE A 123 12.19 16.87 -6.12
C PHE A 123 11.55 18.17 -5.66
N LYS A 124 12.39 19.20 -5.42
CA LYS A 124 11.94 20.54 -5.01
C LYS A 124 11.44 21.40 -6.18
N LYS A 125 11.97 21.20 -7.40
CA LYS A 125 11.52 21.86 -8.63
C LYS A 125 11.26 20.81 -9.70
N LEU A 126 9.99 20.54 -10.03
CA LEU A 126 9.59 19.50 -10.97
C LEU A 126 8.50 19.98 -11.94
N VAL A 127 8.71 19.69 -13.23
CA VAL A 127 7.71 19.84 -14.30
C VAL A 127 7.16 18.47 -14.66
N VAL A 128 5.86 18.28 -14.54
CA VAL A 128 5.20 17.02 -14.94
C VAL A 128 4.63 17.18 -16.35
N CYS A 129 5.09 16.34 -17.27
CA CYS A 129 4.67 16.31 -18.67
C CYS A 129 3.89 15.01 -18.94
N ALA A 130 2.64 15.13 -19.34
CA ALA A 130 1.80 13.99 -19.73
C ALA A 130 0.87 14.33 -20.90
N ASP A 131 0.48 13.32 -21.66
CA ASP A 131 -0.42 13.51 -22.80
C ASP A 131 -1.89 13.57 -22.35
N GLU A 132 -2.50 14.76 -22.47
CA GLU A 132 -3.90 15.00 -22.14
C GLU A 132 -4.87 14.50 -23.24
N ILE A 133 -4.35 14.23 -24.45
CA ILE A 133 -5.12 13.96 -25.68
C ILE A 133 -5.20 12.47 -26.00
N GLY A 134 -4.23 11.68 -25.54
CA GLY A 134 -4.09 10.25 -25.84
C GLY A 134 -5.16 9.33 -25.24
N GLY A 135 -6.46 9.64 -25.31
CA GLY A 135 -7.59 8.73 -25.05
C GLY A 135 -7.70 8.11 -23.63
N ASN A 136 -6.65 8.15 -22.82
CA ASN A 136 -6.54 7.46 -21.55
C ASN A 136 -7.18 8.30 -20.44
N GLU A 137 -8.26 7.76 -19.87
CA GLU A 137 -9.06 8.41 -18.84
C GLU A 137 -8.26 8.66 -17.56
N TYR A 138 -7.26 7.81 -17.28
CA TYR A 138 -6.33 7.98 -16.17
C TYR A 138 -5.46 9.22 -16.33
N MET A 139 -4.79 9.41 -17.47
CA MET A 139 -3.92 10.58 -17.69
C MET A 139 -4.67 11.90 -17.62
N LYS A 140 -5.89 11.97 -18.17
CA LYS A 140 -6.76 13.14 -17.98
C LYS A 140 -7.04 13.43 -16.50
N GLY A 141 -7.29 12.38 -15.72
CA GLY A 141 -7.47 12.47 -14.27
C GLY A 141 -6.19 12.89 -13.55
N PHE A 142 -5.02 12.42 -13.99
CA PHE A 142 -3.72 12.76 -13.42
C PHE A 142 -3.36 14.23 -13.68
N CYS A 143 -3.50 14.69 -14.93
CA CYS A 143 -3.26 16.08 -15.31
C CYS A 143 -4.15 17.03 -14.50
N LYS A 144 -5.45 16.71 -14.36
CA LYS A 144 -6.37 17.48 -13.54
C LYS A 144 -5.95 17.50 -12.07
N TYR A 145 -5.54 16.35 -11.53
CA TYR A 145 -5.11 16.22 -10.14
C TYR A 145 -3.84 17.03 -9.83
N VAL A 146 -2.87 16.98 -10.74
CA VAL A 146 -1.62 17.75 -10.68
C VAL A 146 -1.95 19.25 -10.75
N LYS A 147 -2.76 19.69 -11.72
CA LYS A 147 -3.23 21.08 -11.88
C LYS A 147 -3.93 21.64 -10.64
N GLU A 148 -4.81 20.85 -10.02
CA GLU A 148 -5.55 21.25 -8.81
C GLU A 148 -4.64 21.36 -7.56
N LYS A 149 -3.46 20.72 -7.59
CA LYS A 149 -2.48 20.71 -6.51
C LYS A 149 -1.18 21.44 -6.87
N GLU A 150 -1.17 22.20 -7.96
CA GLU A 150 -0.06 23.07 -8.33
C GLU A 150 0.23 24.07 -7.22
N ASP A 151 1.51 24.36 -7.03
CA ASP A 151 1.90 25.40 -6.10
C ASP A 151 1.51 26.77 -6.67
N ILE A 152 0.99 27.63 -5.77
CA ILE A 152 0.74 29.03 -6.10
C ILE A 152 2.11 29.64 -6.45
N PRO A 153 2.27 30.29 -7.62
CA PRO A 153 3.53 30.92 -7.99
C PRO A 153 3.97 31.90 -6.90
N ASP A 154 5.26 31.88 -6.59
CA ASP A 154 5.82 32.82 -5.62
C ASP A 154 5.81 34.26 -6.16
N LEU A 155 6.31 35.21 -5.37
CA LEU A 155 6.33 36.64 -5.73
C LEU A 155 7.09 36.92 -7.05
N PHE A 156 7.96 35.99 -7.49
CA PHE A 156 8.75 36.07 -8.71
C PHE A 156 8.17 35.25 -9.87
N GLY A 157 7.03 34.59 -9.66
CA GLY A 157 6.40 33.73 -10.66
C GLY A 157 7.03 32.35 -10.78
N GLU A 158 7.97 31.99 -9.89
CA GLU A 158 8.56 30.65 -9.86
C GLU A 158 7.56 29.66 -9.27
N ARG A 159 7.48 28.48 -9.91
CA ARG A 159 6.66 27.36 -9.44
C ARG A 159 7.55 26.16 -9.16
N GLU A 160 7.40 25.59 -7.97
CA GLU A 160 8.14 24.40 -7.55
C GLU A 160 7.56 23.12 -8.18
N PHE A 161 6.26 23.10 -8.49
CA PHE A 161 5.60 21.96 -9.11
C PHE A 161 4.48 22.42 -10.05
N TYR A 162 4.60 22.14 -11.35
CA TYR A 162 3.58 22.50 -12.34
C TYR A 162 3.48 21.51 -13.50
N PHE A 163 2.30 21.50 -14.14
CA PHE A 163 2.01 20.64 -15.30
C PHE A 163 2.28 21.37 -16.62
N GLU A 164 2.89 20.66 -17.57
CA GLU A 164 3.03 21.12 -18.95
C GLU A 164 2.38 20.14 -19.93
N ASN A 165 1.47 20.65 -20.78
CA ASN A 165 0.85 19.84 -21.82
C ASN A 165 1.81 19.73 -23.02
N SER A 166 2.68 18.73 -22.99
CA SER A 166 3.59 18.42 -24.10
C SER A 166 2.93 17.40 -25.02
N LYS A 167 2.19 17.88 -26.03
CA LYS A 167 1.61 16.99 -27.06
C LYS A 167 2.72 16.20 -27.76
N SER A 168 2.69 14.87 -27.68
CA SER A 168 3.56 13.96 -28.44
C SER A 168 5.07 14.22 -28.28
N SER A 169 5.53 14.51 -27.04
CA SER A 169 6.98 14.45 -26.78
C SER A 169 7.48 13.02 -26.96
N ILE A 170 8.63 12.88 -27.63
CA ILE A 170 9.30 11.59 -27.84
C ILE A 170 9.61 10.88 -26.51
N LEU A 171 9.76 11.64 -25.42
CA LEU A 171 10.02 11.12 -24.09
C LEU A 171 8.77 10.52 -23.43
N ILE A 172 7.56 10.97 -23.79
CA ILE A 172 6.32 10.30 -23.38
C ILE A 172 6.21 8.94 -24.08
N GLN A 173 6.57 8.87 -25.37
CA GLN A 173 6.62 7.59 -26.09
C GLN A 173 7.66 6.64 -25.48
N LEU A 174 8.77 7.18 -24.96
CA LEU A 174 9.73 6.40 -24.19
C LEU A 174 9.13 5.87 -22.89
N ALA A 175 8.30 6.65 -22.21
CA ALA A 175 7.58 6.22 -21.01
C ALA A 175 6.60 5.08 -21.34
N ASP A 176 5.83 5.15 -22.44
CA ASP A 176 5.00 4.02 -22.94
C ASP A 176 5.86 2.77 -23.16
N PHE A 177 6.99 2.93 -23.86
CA PHE A 177 7.85 1.81 -24.21
C PHE A 177 8.44 1.11 -22.98
N ILE A 178 8.90 1.87 -21.98
CA ILE A 178 9.43 1.33 -20.72
C ILE A 178 8.30 0.73 -19.89
N SER A 179 7.17 1.42 -19.72
CA SER A 179 6.02 0.94 -18.95
C SER A 179 5.50 -0.39 -19.51
N GLY A 180 5.33 -0.44 -20.83
CA GLY A 180 4.93 -1.65 -21.53
C GLY A 180 5.98 -2.75 -21.53
N THR A 181 7.29 -2.43 -21.39
CA THR A 181 8.35 -3.43 -21.20
C THR A 181 8.31 -4.02 -19.80
N LEU A 182 8.12 -3.19 -18.77
CA LEU A 182 7.96 -3.65 -17.39
C LEU A 182 6.74 -4.55 -17.23
N ALA A 183 5.66 -4.32 -17.99
CA ALA A 183 4.48 -5.18 -17.99
C ALA A 183 4.81 -6.64 -18.38
N TYR A 184 5.77 -6.90 -19.27
CA TYR A 184 6.21 -8.27 -19.62
C TYR A 184 6.92 -8.99 -18.46
N VAL A 185 7.47 -8.25 -17.49
CA VAL A 185 8.12 -8.85 -16.32
C VAL A 185 7.10 -9.31 -15.29
N TYR A 186 6.00 -8.56 -15.13
CA TYR A 186 5.01 -8.81 -14.08
C TYR A 186 3.83 -9.68 -14.53
N GLU A 187 3.39 -9.58 -15.79
CA GLU A 187 2.26 -10.37 -16.29
C GLU A 187 2.67 -11.82 -16.63
N ARG A 188 2.10 -12.79 -15.92
CA ARG A 188 2.39 -14.24 -16.11
C ARG A 188 2.14 -14.71 -17.55
N ASP A 189 1.09 -14.22 -18.20
CA ASP A 189 0.72 -14.60 -19.58
C ASP A 189 1.73 -14.11 -20.64
N LYS A 190 2.66 -13.24 -20.24
CA LYS A 190 3.69 -12.64 -21.09
C LYS A 190 5.11 -13.05 -20.70
N GLN A 191 5.27 -13.86 -19.65
CA GLN A 191 6.58 -14.26 -19.11
C GLN A 191 7.28 -15.37 -19.91
N ASP A 192 6.55 -16.17 -20.70
CA ASP A 192 7.05 -17.45 -21.22
C ASP A 192 8.36 -17.38 -22.04
N GLU A 193 8.80 -16.21 -22.49
CA GLU A 193 10.13 -16.02 -23.14
C GLU A 193 10.79 -14.67 -22.82
N ALA A 194 10.30 -13.95 -21.80
CA ALA A 194 10.74 -12.58 -21.51
C ALA A 194 12.10 -12.56 -20.79
N PRO A 195 13.13 -11.88 -21.33
CA PRO A 195 14.36 -11.59 -20.61
C PRO A 195 14.09 -10.80 -19.31
N ASP A 196 15.03 -10.86 -18.36
CA ASP A 196 14.98 -10.07 -17.13
C ASP A 196 15.25 -8.58 -17.45
N TYR A 197 14.19 -7.88 -17.85
CA TYR A 197 14.25 -6.46 -18.21
C TYR A 197 14.58 -5.56 -17.01
N ILE A 198 14.26 -5.99 -15.78
CA ILE A 198 14.62 -5.25 -14.57
C ILE A 198 16.14 -5.18 -14.45
N LYS A 199 16.85 -6.31 -14.60
CA LYS A 199 18.32 -6.31 -14.59
C LYS A 199 18.94 -5.45 -15.69
N MET A 200 18.30 -5.36 -16.86
CA MET A 200 18.80 -4.52 -17.95
C MET A 200 18.62 -3.02 -17.66
N LEU A 201 17.53 -2.66 -16.99
CA LEU A 201 17.17 -1.28 -16.67
C LEU A 201 17.74 -0.82 -15.30
N ASP A 202 18.33 -1.72 -14.52
CA ASP A 202 18.80 -1.51 -13.14
C ASP A 202 19.67 -0.26 -12.97
N LYS A 203 20.59 0.00 -13.92
CA LYS A 203 21.47 1.18 -13.88
C LYS A 203 20.75 2.53 -14.06
N LYS A 204 19.51 2.51 -14.59
CA LYS A 204 18.70 3.70 -14.90
C LYS A 204 17.47 3.82 -14.00
N ILE A 205 16.98 2.72 -13.45
CA ILE A 205 15.89 2.70 -12.48
C ILE A 205 16.37 3.34 -11.18
N ILE A 206 15.72 4.43 -10.78
CA ILE A 206 15.92 5.02 -9.45
C ILE A 206 15.20 4.16 -8.41
N ARG A 207 13.93 3.85 -8.68
CA ARG A 207 13.06 3.11 -7.77
C ARG A 207 11.86 2.53 -8.52
N ILE A 208 11.50 1.30 -8.16
CA ILE A 208 10.20 0.72 -8.50
C ILE A 208 9.40 0.59 -7.21
N GLU A 209 8.36 1.41 -7.06
CA GLU A 209 7.45 1.33 -5.92
C GLU A 209 6.36 0.31 -6.21
N GLN A 210 6.20 -0.68 -5.35
CA GLN A 210 5.18 -1.72 -5.51
C GLN A 210 4.02 -1.49 -4.56
N PHE A 211 2.81 -1.59 -5.08
CA PHE A 211 1.58 -1.53 -4.31
C PHE A 211 0.70 -2.74 -4.64
N PRO A 212 0.08 -3.42 -3.68
CA PRO A 212 0.22 -3.26 -2.23
C PRO A 212 1.61 -3.66 -1.72
N LYS A 213 2.12 -2.99 -0.68
CA LYS A 213 3.41 -3.33 -0.07
C LYS A 213 3.35 -4.73 0.53
N SER A 214 4.40 -5.52 0.26
CA SER A 214 4.62 -6.79 0.96
C SER A 214 5.24 -6.55 2.34
N ILE A 215 5.10 -7.54 3.22
CA ILE A 215 5.70 -7.51 4.56
C ILE A 215 7.22 -7.26 4.46
N SER A 216 7.90 -7.94 3.55
CA SER A 216 9.34 -7.81 3.36
C SER A 216 9.75 -6.39 2.93
N GLN A 217 8.99 -5.76 2.04
CA GLN A 217 9.25 -4.39 1.59
C GLN A 217 9.06 -3.37 2.70
N TYR A 218 7.99 -3.53 3.49
CA TYR A 218 7.71 -2.65 4.61
C TYR A 218 8.85 -2.64 5.65
N VAL A 219 9.34 -3.83 6.02
CA VAL A 219 10.44 -3.96 7.00
C VAL A 219 11.71 -3.27 6.52
N VAL A 220 12.04 -3.42 5.23
CA VAL A 220 13.24 -2.79 4.63
C VAL A 220 13.14 -1.27 4.60
N GLU A 221 11.99 -0.71 4.24
CA GLU A 221 11.80 0.75 4.17
C GLU A 221 11.78 1.42 5.55
N LYS A 222 11.09 0.80 6.52
CA LYS A 222 11.02 1.31 7.90
C LYS A 222 12.37 1.32 8.61
N GLY A 223 13.25 0.37 8.25
CA GLY A 223 14.59 0.23 8.81
C GLY A 223 15.48 1.47 8.70
N GLY A 224 15.20 2.39 7.75
CA GLY A 224 16.03 3.57 7.51
C GLY A 224 15.52 4.89 8.10
N ILE A 225 14.28 4.98 8.60
CA ILE A 225 13.59 6.27 8.84
C ILE A 225 12.92 6.34 10.23
N SER A 226 12.67 5.22 10.90
CA SER A 226 11.84 5.17 12.13
C SER A 226 12.69 4.90 13.36
N ASP A 227 12.19 5.29 14.54
CA ASP A 227 12.82 4.95 15.83
C ASP A 227 13.02 3.43 15.96
N GLU A 228 14.15 3.02 16.52
CA GLU A 228 14.57 1.61 16.63
C GLU A 228 13.48 0.72 17.26
N TYR A 229 12.80 1.24 18.29
CA TYR A 229 11.71 0.55 18.97
C TYR A 229 10.44 0.40 18.12
N ASP A 230 10.10 1.38 17.28
CA ASP A 230 8.91 1.31 16.42
C ASP A 230 9.09 0.26 15.30
N ILE A 231 10.33 0.12 14.81
CA ILE A 231 10.70 -0.93 13.84
C ILE A 231 10.60 -2.30 14.50
N GLU A 232 11.15 -2.45 15.70
CA GLU A 232 11.13 -3.72 16.44
C GLU A 232 9.70 -4.17 16.75
N ILE A 233 8.84 -3.26 17.24
CA ILE A 233 7.42 -3.55 17.51
C ILE A 233 6.71 -4.02 16.23
N SER A 234 6.92 -3.30 15.13
CA SER A 234 6.31 -3.64 13.85
C SER A 234 6.76 -5.03 13.37
N ASN A 235 8.06 -5.35 13.50
CA ASN A 235 8.62 -6.65 13.15
C ASN A 235 8.06 -7.79 14.02
N ILE A 236 7.91 -7.57 15.33
CA ILE A 236 7.28 -8.55 16.22
C ILE A 236 5.84 -8.80 15.77
N CYS A 237 5.04 -7.74 15.57
CA CYS A 237 3.65 -7.88 15.14
C CYS A 237 3.54 -8.65 13.82
N LEU A 238 4.36 -8.30 12.83
CA LEU A 238 4.38 -8.97 11.52
C LEU A 238 4.76 -10.44 11.61
N ARG A 239 5.75 -10.81 12.44
CA ARG A 239 6.12 -12.22 12.68
C ARG A 239 4.96 -13.03 13.27
N HIS A 240 4.28 -12.49 14.28
CA HIS A 240 3.12 -13.15 14.87
C HIS A 240 1.96 -13.30 13.87
N ILE A 241 1.73 -12.30 13.03
CA ILE A 241 0.74 -12.36 11.95
C ILE A 241 1.11 -13.45 10.94
N GLN A 242 2.36 -13.50 10.49
CA GLN A 242 2.84 -14.51 9.55
C GLN A 242 2.70 -15.93 10.12
N GLY A 243 3.10 -16.13 11.39
CA GLY A 243 2.94 -17.42 12.06
C GLY A 243 1.47 -17.87 12.13
N PHE A 244 0.55 -16.94 12.41
CA PHE A 244 -0.88 -17.23 12.41
C PHE A 244 -1.40 -17.57 11.01
N LEU A 245 -1.05 -16.76 10.00
CA LEU A 245 -1.50 -16.98 8.62
C LEU A 245 -1.00 -18.32 8.09
N HIS A 246 0.27 -18.66 8.30
CA HIS A 246 0.84 -19.93 7.85
C HIS A 246 0.15 -21.15 8.50
N LYS A 247 -0.20 -21.05 9.79
CA LYS A 247 -0.87 -22.13 10.53
C LYS A 247 -2.32 -22.37 10.09
N TYR A 248 -3.01 -21.34 9.60
CA TYR A 248 -4.45 -21.38 9.35
C TYR A 248 -4.87 -21.01 7.92
N GLU A 249 -3.93 -20.94 6.97
CA GLU A 249 -4.21 -20.55 5.58
C GLU A 249 -5.21 -21.51 4.88
N GLU A 250 -5.15 -22.80 5.22
CA GLU A 250 -6.03 -23.86 4.68
C GLU A 250 -7.08 -24.35 5.70
N ALA A 251 -7.38 -23.56 6.72
CA ALA A 251 -8.34 -23.96 7.73
C ALA A 251 -9.75 -24.15 7.13
N ALA A 252 -10.37 -25.30 7.37
CA ALA A 252 -11.73 -25.61 6.93
C ALA A 252 -12.82 -25.02 7.85
N ASP A 253 -12.44 -24.59 9.06
CA ASP A 253 -13.38 -24.04 10.04
C ASP A 253 -13.80 -22.60 9.69
N GLU A 254 -15.11 -22.35 9.73
CA GLU A 254 -15.69 -21.07 9.34
C GLU A 254 -15.20 -19.90 10.22
N GLU A 255 -15.05 -20.12 11.53
CA GLU A 255 -14.51 -19.08 12.42
C GLU A 255 -13.04 -18.76 12.09
N ARG A 256 -12.23 -19.77 11.74
CA ARG A 256 -10.83 -19.58 11.35
C ARG A 256 -10.70 -18.86 10.01
N ILE A 257 -11.55 -19.19 9.02
CA ILE A 257 -11.59 -18.46 7.74
C ILE A 257 -11.89 -16.98 7.99
N TYR A 258 -12.85 -16.68 8.88
CA TYR A 258 -13.20 -15.30 9.23
C TYR A 258 -12.04 -14.56 9.90
N GLN A 259 -11.32 -15.23 10.82
CA GLN A 259 -10.12 -14.69 11.46
C GLN A 259 -9.03 -14.36 10.44
N VAL A 260 -8.76 -15.26 9.50
CA VAL A 260 -7.77 -15.07 8.43
C VAL A 260 -8.14 -13.89 7.54
N ILE A 261 -9.41 -13.79 7.12
CA ILE A 261 -9.89 -12.68 6.28
C ILE A 261 -9.69 -11.34 6.98
N VAL A 262 -10.12 -11.22 8.24
CA VAL A 262 -9.99 -9.99 9.03
C VAL A 262 -8.53 -9.64 9.24
N LEU A 263 -7.68 -10.63 9.54
CA LEU A 263 -6.26 -10.41 9.77
C LEU A 263 -5.54 -9.97 8.49
N LYS A 264 -5.83 -10.60 7.35
CA LYS A 264 -5.30 -10.21 6.02
C LYS A 264 -5.68 -8.76 5.71
N TYR A 265 -6.93 -8.37 5.95
CA TYR A 265 -7.36 -6.98 5.75
C TYR A 265 -6.65 -5.99 6.68
N MET A 266 -6.53 -6.31 7.98
CA MET A 266 -5.81 -5.46 8.93
C MET A 266 -4.34 -5.31 8.52
N CYS A 267 -3.69 -6.40 8.10
CA CYS A 267 -2.31 -6.41 7.61
C CYS A 267 -2.15 -5.56 6.35
N PHE A 268 -3.07 -5.65 5.39
CA PHE A 268 -3.06 -4.78 4.22
C PHE A 268 -3.17 -3.31 4.59
N ARG A 269 -4.06 -2.95 5.52
CA ARG A 269 -4.19 -1.56 5.96
C ARG A 269 -2.95 -1.06 6.69
N PHE A 270 -2.30 -1.93 7.45
CA PHE A 270 -1.03 -1.67 8.12
C PHE A 270 0.05 -1.37 7.08
N LEU A 271 0.42 -2.36 6.25
CA LEU A 271 1.52 -2.27 5.28
C LEU A 271 1.42 -1.11 4.28
N ASN A 272 0.19 -0.68 3.96
CA ASN A 272 -0.03 0.36 2.95
C ASN A 272 -0.28 1.74 3.56
N ASN A 273 -0.45 1.86 4.88
CA ASN A 273 -0.82 3.12 5.54
C ASN A 273 -0.65 3.07 7.08
N ASP A 274 0.55 2.80 7.57
CA ASP A 274 0.83 2.63 9.01
C ASP A 274 0.51 3.85 9.87
N THR A 275 0.55 5.06 9.30
CA THR A 275 0.25 6.30 10.02
C THR A 275 -1.25 6.59 10.17
N ARG A 276 -2.13 5.75 9.60
CA ARG A 276 -3.58 6.01 9.56
C ARG A 276 -4.28 5.63 10.87
N LYS A 277 -5.46 6.22 11.06
CA LYS A 277 -6.37 6.04 12.21
C LYS A 277 -6.81 4.57 12.36
N TYR A 278 -7.15 4.19 13.59
CA TYR A 278 -7.79 2.91 13.94
C TYR A 278 -8.92 2.52 12.97
N ILE A 279 -9.04 1.22 12.72
CA ILE A 279 -10.08 0.65 11.85
C ILE A 279 -11.33 0.42 12.66
N SER A 280 -12.45 1.01 12.25
CA SER A 280 -13.71 0.87 13.00
C SER A 280 -14.22 -0.58 12.96
N THR A 281 -14.91 -1.02 14.01
CA THR A 281 -15.52 -2.36 14.04
C THR A 281 -16.54 -2.55 12.90
N LYS A 282 -17.26 -1.48 12.51
CA LYS A 282 -18.23 -1.51 11.43
C LYS A 282 -17.57 -1.79 10.07
N GLU A 283 -16.40 -1.20 9.83
CA GLU A 283 -15.62 -1.41 8.61
C GLU A 283 -15.14 -2.87 8.51
N LEU A 284 -14.58 -3.43 9.58
CA LEU A 284 -14.11 -4.82 9.60
C LEU A 284 -15.26 -5.82 9.41
N ILE A 285 -16.42 -5.58 10.04
CA ILE A 285 -17.61 -6.42 9.84
C ILE A 285 -18.14 -6.26 8.41
N GLY A 286 -18.08 -5.06 7.84
CA GLY A 286 -18.45 -4.78 6.46
C GLY A 286 -17.60 -5.57 5.46
N ASN A 287 -16.27 -5.54 5.64
CA ASN A 287 -15.31 -6.34 4.85
C ASN A 287 -15.64 -7.84 4.93
N LEU A 288 -15.85 -8.35 6.14
CA LEU A 288 -16.15 -9.76 6.35
C LEU A 288 -17.47 -10.17 5.69
N ARG A 289 -18.51 -9.34 5.82
CA ARG A 289 -19.82 -9.58 5.20
C ARG A 289 -19.72 -9.59 3.67
N TYR A 290 -18.92 -8.69 3.10
CA TYR A 290 -18.73 -8.61 1.66
C TYR A 290 -18.08 -9.89 1.10
N ARG A 291 -17.07 -10.43 1.79
CA ARG A 291 -16.33 -11.62 1.33
C ARG A 291 -17.02 -12.96 1.60
N THR A 292 -17.74 -13.05 2.71
CA THR A 292 -18.35 -14.32 3.16
C THR A 292 -19.84 -14.39 2.83
N GLY A 293 -20.45 -13.25 2.45
CA GLY A 293 -21.89 -13.10 2.29
C GLY A 293 -22.68 -13.13 3.61
N LYS A 294 -22.03 -13.44 4.75
CA LYS A 294 -22.71 -13.61 6.05
C LYS A 294 -22.59 -12.37 6.91
N ALA A 295 -23.70 -11.97 7.52
CA ALA A 295 -23.71 -10.88 8.49
C ALA A 295 -23.32 -11.41 9.88
N VAL A 296 -22.33 -10.77 10.49
CA VAL A 296 -21.81 -11.13 11.82
C VAL A 296 -22.15 -10.05 12.84
N SER A 297 -22.57 -10.45 14.04
CA SER A 297 -22.87 -9.50 15.12
C SER A 297 -21.59 -8.88 15.72
N MET A 298 -21.69 -7.67 16.26
CA MET A 298 -20.55 -7.02 16.93
C MET A 298 -20.01 -7.85 18.10
N GLN A 299 -20.89 -8.55 18.83
CA GLN A 299 -20.47 -9.40 19.94
C GLN A 299 -19.67 -10.61 19.44
N PHE A 300 -20.16 -11.29 18.40
CA PHE A 300 -19.44 -12.40 17.78
C PHE A 300 -18.07 -11.95 17.26
N PHE A 301 -18.01 -10.82 16.56
CA PHE A 301 -16.76 -10.27 16.05
C PHE A 301 -15.73 -10.03 17.18
N ARG A 302 -16.18 -9.50 18.32
CA ARG A 302 -15.29 -9.23 19.46
C ARG A 302 -14.79 -10.50 20.13
N THR A 303 -15.65 -11.49 20.36
CA THR A 303 -15.34 -12.67 21.17
C THR A 303 -14.79 -13.85 20.37
N ARG A 304 -15.24 -14.05 19.14
CA ARG A 304 -14.86 -15.19 18.29
C ARG A 304 -13.78 -14.85 17.28
N ILE A 305 -13.63 -13.58 16.92
CA ILE A 305 -12.60 -13.14 15.96
C ILE A 305 -11.46 -12.44 16.71
N ILE A 306 -11.68 -11.24 17.25
CA ILE A 306 -10.59 -10.44 17.83
C ILE A 306 -9.99 -11.08 19.07
N ALA A 307 -10.81 -11.55 20.02
CA ALA A 307 -10.30 -12.20 21.23
C ALA A 307 -9.51 -13.48 20.87
N LYS A 308 -10.02 -14.30 19.94
CA LYS A 308 -9.33 -15.53 19.52
C LYS A 308 -8.03 -15.27 18.76
N LEU A 309 -7.96 -14.22 17.96
CA LEU A 309 -6.70 -13.77 17.35
C LEU A 309 -5.67 -13.41 18.43
N ARG A 310 -6.09 -12.73 19.50
CA ARG A 310 -5.21 -12.39 20.63
C ARG A 310 -4.81 -13.60 21.46
N ASP A 311 -5.73 -14.52 21.71
CA ASP A 311 -5.47 -15.77 22.43
C ASP A 311 -4.37 -16.59 21.72
N GLU A 312 -4.29 -16.52 20.39
CA GLU A 312 -3.25 -17.17 19.57
C GLU A 312 -1.97 -16.32 19.41
N GLY A 313 -1.85 -15.22 20.15
CA GLY A 313 -0.66 -14.39 20.20
C GLY A 313 -0.56 -13.30 19.12
N VAL A 314 -1.62 -13.03 18.34
CA VAL A 314 -1.63 -11.91 17.40
C VAL A 314 -1.83 -10.60 18.16
N ILE A 315 -0.86 -9.68 18.01
CA ILE A 315 -0.89 -8.39 18.70
C ILE A 315 -1.80 -7.43 17.94
N ILE A 316 -2.92 -7.07 18.56
CA ILE A 316 -3.91 -6.11 18.04
C ILE A 316 -4.19 -5.08 19.12
N ALA A 317 -3.93 -3.81 18.86
CA ALA A 317 -4.30 -2.71 19.74
C ALA A 317 -5.80 -2.40 19.62
N SER A 318 -6.48 -2.23 20.76
CA SER A 318 -7.87 -1.76 20.83
C SER A 318 -7.93 -0.36 21.39
N SER A 319 -8.73 0.50 20.79
CA SER A 319 -9.11 1.79 21.34
C SER A 319 -10.62 2.02 21.15
N PRO A 320 -11.22 3.04 21.78
CA PRO A 320 -12.60 3.44 21.50
C PRO A 320 -12.87 3.74 20.01
N LYS A 321 -11.82 4.06 19.24
CA LYS A 321 -11.89 4.36 17.81
C LYS A 321 -11.88 3.09 16.94
N GLY A 322 -11.51 1.93 17.49
CA GLY A 322 -11.50 0.65 16.78
C GLY A 322 -10.24 -0.19 17.03
N TYR A 323 -9.81 -0.95 16.02
CA TYR A 323 -8.69 -1.89 16.10
C TYR A 323 -7.54 -1.47 15.19
N LYS A 324 -6.30 -1.78 15.58
CA LYS A 324 -5.11 -1.51 14.77
C LYS A 324 -4.01 -2.53 15.08
N ILE A 325 -3.19 -2.87 14.09
CA ILE A 325 -1.91 -3.56 14.32
C ILE A 325 -0.90 -2.48 14.76
N PRO A 326 -0.29 -2.59 15.94
CA PRO A 326 0.55 -1.53 16.46
C PRO A 326 1.85 -1.41 15.65
N SER A 327 2.16 -0.18 15.25
CA SER A 327 3.39 0.24 14.58
C SER A 327 4.26 1.13 15.48
N LYS A 328 3.67 1.62 16.59
CA LYS A 328 4.30 2.55 17.53
C LYS A 328 4.08 2.12 18.96
N VAL A 329 4.99 2.52 19.83
CA VAL A 329 4.88 2.33 21.29
C VAL A 329 3.58 2.95 21.84
N GLU A 330 3.20 4.15 21.37
CA GLU A 330 1.98 4.85 21.82
C GLU A 330 0.70 4.01 21.62
N GLU A 331 0.64 3.21 20.55
CA GLU A 331 -0.52 2.39 20.20
C GLU A 331 -0.65 1.16 21.12
N LEU A 332 0.47 0.68 21.67
CA LEU A 332 0.47 -0.33 22.73
C LEU A 332 -0.04 0.27 24.04
N TYR A 333 0.37 1.49 24.38
CA TYR A 333 -0.14 2.19 25.56
C TYR A 333 -1.62 2.52 25.43
N ASP A 334 -2.12 2.90 24.25
CA ASP A 334 -3.56 3.05 23.99
C ASP A 334 -4.34 1.79 24.37
N PHE A 335 -3.82 0.62 23.98
CA PHE A 335 -4.43 -0.66 24.31
C PHE A 335 -4.44 -0.93 25.82
N ILE A 336 -3.31 -0.71 26.50
CA ILE A 336 -3.19 -0.88 27.95
C ILE A 336 -4.13 0.08 28.68
N ASN A 337 -4.10 1.36 28.34
CA ASN A 337 -4.92 2.40 28.96
C ASN A 337 -6.42 2.09 28.78
N HIS A 338 -6.83 1.70 27.58
CA HIS A 338 -8.21 1.29 27.34
C HIS A 338 -8.60 0.07 28.17
N GLY A 339 -7.73 -0.94 28.26
CA GLY A 339 -7.93 -2.11 29.13
C GLY A 339 -8.10 -1.71 30.60
N THR A 340 -7.20 -0.87 31.11
CA THR A 340 -7.21 -0.36 32.49
C THR A 340 -8.51 0.39 32.81
N THR A 341 -9.06 1.18 31.87
CA THR A 341 -10.34 1.89 32.10
C THR A 341 -11.54 0.96 32.26
N ILE A 342 -11.45 -0.29 31.77
CA ILE A 342 -12.51 -1.30 31.89
C ILE A 342 -12.25 -2.19 33.11
N ILE A 343 -11.01 -2.66 33.26
CA ILE A 343 -10.61 -3.64 34.28
C ILE A 343 -10.65 -3.02 35.68
N MET A 344 -10.12 -1.81 35.86
CA MET A 344 -10.02 -1.18 37.19
C MET A 344 -11.38 -0.95 37.84
N PRO A 345 -12.40 -0.37 37.15
CA PRO A 345 -13.73 -0.25 37.74
C PRO A 345 -14.39 -1.59 38.05
N MET A 346 -14.17 -2.63 37.23
CA MET A 346 -14.72 -3.96 37.48
C MET A 346 -14.10 -4.60 38.72
N LEU A 347 -12.77 -4.53 38.86
CA LEU A 347 -12.07 -4.99 40.05
C LEU A 347 -12.50 -4.22 41.31
N ALA A 348 -12.65 -2.90 41.21
CA ALA A 348 -13.15 -2.09 42.33
C ALA A 348 -14.57 -2.48 42.76
N ARG A 349 -15.47 -2.82 41.82
CA ARG A 349 -16.82 -3.31 42.14
C ARG A 349 -16.78 -4.68 42.82
N LEU A 350 -15.93 -5.59 42.36
CA LEU A 350 -15.73 -6.89 42.98
C LEU A 350 -15.22 -6.75 44.41
N LYS A 351 -14.22 -5.88 44.63
CA LYS A 351 -13.69 -5.58 45.97
C LYS A 351 -14.77 -4.99 46.88
N LYS A 352 -15.52 -3.97 46.43
CA LYS A 352 -16.62 -3.38 47.21
C LYS A 352 -17.70 -4.41 47.58
N CYS A 353 -18.04 -5.33 46.68
CA CYS A 353 -18.99 -6.40 46.95
C CYS A 353 -18.48 -7.32 48.07
N ARG A 354 -17.22 -7.77 47.97
CA ARG A 354 -16.55 -8.57 49.02
C ARG A 354 -16.56 -7.85 50.36
N ASP A 355 -16.10 -6.60 50.38
CA ASP A 355 -15.96 -5.81 51.62
C ASP A 355 -17.31 -5.58 52.30
N ASN A 356 -18.35 -5.24 51.52
CA ASN A 356 -19.70 -5.04 52.06
C ASN A 356 -20.30 -6.33 52.67
N ILE A 357 -20.13 -7.47 52.01
CA ILE A 357 -20.62 -8.76 52.52
C ILE A 357 -19.83 -9.19 53.75
N LYS A 358 -18.51 -8.98 53.74
CA LYS A 358 -17.65 -9.29 54.88
C LYS A 358 -17.98 -8.45 56.10
N ILE A 359 -18.23 -7.15 55.93
CA ILE A 359 -18.71 -6.25 57.01
C ILE A 359 -20.12 -6.67 57.48
N GLY A 360 -21.05 -6.89 56.54
CA GLY A 360 -22.44 -7.26 56.86
C GLY A 360 -22.60 -8.61 57.56
N THR A 361 -21.61 -9.50 57.43
CA THR A 361 -21.56 -10.80 58.11
C THR A 361 -20.60 -10.81 59.30
N ASN A 362 -20.14 -9.63 59.77
CA ASN A 362 -19.18 -9.50 60.87
C ASN A 362 -17.90 -10.36 60.70
N GLY A 363 -17.46 -10.54 59.45
CA GLY A 363 -16.27 -11.31 59.10
C GLY A 363 -16.48 -12.83 58.96
N GLU A 364 -17.69 -13.35 59.16
CA GLU A 364 -17.98 -14.79 59.04
C GLU A 364 -17.92 -15.30 57.60
N LEU A 365 -18.27 -14.45 56.62
CA LEU A 365 -18.26 -14.81 55.21
C LEU A 365 -17.30 -13.93 54.40
N ASP A 366 -16.25 -14.54 53.87
CA ASP A 366 -15.40 -13.93 52.84
C ASP A 366 -15.58 -14.68 51.52
N LEU A 367 -16.17 -14.00 50.54
CA LEU A 367 -16.50 -14.58 49.23
C LEU A 367 -15.26 -15.12 48.48
N PHE A 368 -14.06 -14.63 48.80
CA PHE A 368 -12.83 -15.05 48.14
C PHE A 368 -12.11 -16.21 48.87
N ASN A 369 -12.66 -16.76 49.96
CA ASN A 369 -12.07 -17.90 50.66
C ASN A 369 -12.29 -19.25 49.97
N ASN A 370 -13.16 -19.35 48.97
CA ASN A 370 -13.31 -20.57 48.19
C ASN A 370 -12.06 -20.82 47.33
N SER A 371 -11.69 -22.10 47.18
CA SER A 371 -10.51 -22.53 46.43
C SER A 371 -10.47 -22.06 44.98
N GLU A 372 -11.65 -21.85 44.38
CA GLU A 372 -11.82 -21.37 43.01
C GLU A 372 -11.42 -19.89 42.81
N TYR A 373 -11.32 -19.10 43.89
CA TYR A 373 -11.06 -17.65 43.83
C TYR A 373 -9.68 -17.26 44.38
N LYS A 374 -8.76 -18.23 44.52
CA LYS A 374 -7.43 -18.01 45.10
C LYS A 374 -6.63 -16.90 44.40
N THR A 375 -6.67 -16.84 43.07
CA THR A 375 -5.98 -15.80 42.28
C THR A 375 -6.56 -14.40 42.51
N LEU A 376 -7.89 -14.29 42.70
CA LEU A 376 -8.54 -13.02 43.05
C LEU A 376 -8.19 -12.60 44.47
N LYS A 377 -8.10 -13.56 45.40
CA LYS A 377 -7.68 -13.32 46.77
C LYS A 377 -6.25 -12.77 46.84
N GLU A 378 -5.30 -13.40 46.15
CA GLU A 378 -3.91 -12.94 46.04
C GLU A 378 -3.80 -11.55 45.41
N PHE A 379 -4.67 -11.19 44.46
CA PHE A 379 -4.67 -9.88 43.81
C PHE A 379 -5.16 -8.74 44.72
N PHE A 380 -6.09 -9.01 45.65
CA PHE A 380 -6.72 -7.98 46.50
C PHE A 380 -6.15 -7.90 47.92
N ASP A 381 -5.46 -8.94 48.39
CA ASP A 381 -4.89 -9.03 49.74
C ASP A 381 -3.43 -8.50 49.81
N ILE A 382 -2.96 -7.78 48.77
CA ILE A 382 -1.67 -7.04 48.76
C ILE A 382 -1.75 -5.77 49.59
#